data_AF-A0A5J9VF89-F1
#
_entry.id   AF-A0A5J9VF89-F1
#
_cell.length_a   1.000
_cell.length_b   1.000
_cell.length_c   1.000
_cell.angle_alpha   90.00
_cell.angle_beta   90.00
_cell.angle_gamma   90.00
#
_symmetry.space_group_name_H-M   'P 1'
#
loop_
_entity.id
_entity.type
_entity.pdbx_description
1 polymer ?
#
loop_
_entity_poly.entity_id
_entity_poly.type
_entity_poly.pdbx_seq_one_letter_code
_entity_poly.pdbx_strand_id
1 'polypeptide(L)'
;MPTFEELLDSDQLRVGYIQRKASAARMDAVGTQKEASTVPTTLGSSLDSLQYVITISFGTPPDTQTVLIDTDSDVSWVQCVPCLQCHPQADPLFDPSSSSTYSPFSCSSVACLLLNEFGCSSSQCQYTVRSRRIPTYYFVVLEGITGNGQLLDVAPSVFSAGGTILDSGTIITRLPPTAYAELSSAFKAAMVQYPAAPPRSLFDTCFEFTGLTSVTVPPVSLVFSGGAVVDLDPNGIIFNGCLAFAANRDDRSLGIIGNVQQRTFEVLYD
;
A
#
# COMPACT_ATOMS: atom_id res chain seq x y z
N MET A 1 8.06 20.13 17.21
CA MET A 1 7.99 19.11 16.15
C MET A 1 9.22 19.31 15.28
N PRO A 2 9.87 18.22 14.86
CA PRO A 2 10.99 18.32 13.92
C PRO A 2 10.53 18.99 12.63
N THR A 3 11.44 19.70 11.98
CA THR A 3 11.28 20.25 10.64
C THR A 3 11.29 19.13 9.59
N PHE A 4 10.87 19.44 8.36
CA PHE A 4 10.95 18.49 7.25
C PHE A 4 12.39 18.03 6.98
N GLU A 5 13.35 18.95 7.06
CA GLU A 5 14.78 18.65 6.90
C GLU A 5 15.28 17.68 7.98
N GLU A 6 14.93 17.90 9.24
CA GLU A 6 15.31 16.99 10.34
C GLU A 6 14.68 15.59 10.19
N LEU A 7 13.46 15.51 9.66
CA LEU A 7 12.81 14.23 9.36
C LEU A 7 13.53 13.50 8.21
N LEU A 8 13.81 14.22 7.12
CA LEU A 8 14.52 13.68 5.97
C LEU A 8 15.93 13.18 6.34
N ASP A 9 16.69 13.95 7.10
CA ASP A 9 18.01 13.54 7.60
C ASP A 9 17.92 12.27 8.45
N SER A 10 16.93 12.20 9.35
CA SER A 10 16.71 10.99 10.15
C SER A 10 16.33 9.78 9.31
N ASP A 11 15.56 9.98 8.24
CA ASP A 11 15.11 8.91 7.35
C ASP A 11 16.26 8.41 6.47
N GLN A 12 17.08 9.30 5.93
CA GLN A 12 18.31 8.95 5.21
C GLN A 12 19.28 8.14 6.08
N LEU A 13 19.46 8.53 7.36
CA LEU A 13 20.27 7.77 8.30
C LEU A 13 19.70 6.37 8.55
N ARG A 14 18.37 6.23 8.62
CA ARG A 14 17.68 4.95 8.80
C ARG A 14 17.82 4.06 7.57
N VAL A 15 17.60 4.60 6.37
CA VAL A 15 17.82 3.90 5.10
C VAL A 15 19.26 3.41 4.99
N GLY A 16 20.24 4.29 5.25
CA GLY A 16 21.65 3.91 5.22
C GLY A 16 21.99 2.82 6.24
N TYR A 17 21.37 2.83 7.43
CA TYR A 17 21.54 1.75 8.41
C TYR A 17 20.97 0.42 7.92
N ILE A 18 19.75 0.42 7.37
CA ILE A 18 19.09 -0.77 6.82
C ILE A 18 19.90 -1.35 5.67
N GLN A 19 20.32 -0.51 4.73
CA GLN A 19 21.16 -0.90 3.59
C GLN A 19 22.45 -1.57 4.08
N ARG A 20 23.18 -0.95 5.02
CA ARG A 20 24.39 -1.55 5.59
C ARG A 20 24.14 -2.92 6.23
N LYS A 21 23.02 -3.09 6.95
CA LYS A 21 22.66 -4.38 7.58
C LYS A 21 22.30 -5.43 6.53
N ALA A 22 21.57 -5.06 5.49
CA ALA A 22 21.23 -5.95 4.38
C ALA A 22 22.48 -6.34 3.55
N SER A 23 23.40 -5.40 3.30
CA SER A 23 24.66 -5.62 2.59
C SER A 23 25.68 -6.40 3.42
N ALA A 24 25.71 -6.26 4.74
CA ALA A 24 26.57 -7.06 5.60
C ALA A 24 26.22 -8.57 5.54
N ALA A 25 24.99 -8.92 5.13
CA ALA A 25 24.58 -10.29 4.83
C ALA A 25 24.94 -10.75 3.40
N ARG A 26 25.40 -9.86 2.52
CA ARG A 26 25.81 -10.13 1.13
C ARG A 26 27.04 -9.29 0.74
N MET A 27 28.23 -9.74 1.13
CA MET A 27 29.46 -9.24 0.53
C MET A 27 29.68 -9.92 -0.83
N ASP A 28 29.58 -9.17 -1.93
CA ASP A 28 30.09 -9.62 -3.22
C ASP A 28 31.62 -9.47 -3.27
N ALA A 29 32.28 -10.34 -4.04
CA ALA A 29 33.74 -10.52 -4.08
C ALA A 29 34.57 -9.29 -4.51
N VAL A 30 33.92 -8.16 -4.85
CA VAL A 30 34.55 -6.96 -5.43
C VAL A 30 34.44 -5.73 -4.51
N GLY A 31 33.79 -5.83 -3.35
CA GLY A 31 33.83 -4.77 -2.33
C GLY A 31 33.11 -3.46 -2.70
N THR A 32 32.30 -3.44 -3.76
CA THR A 32 31.45 -2.30 -4.13
C THR A 32 30.20 -2.27 -3.23
N GLN A 33 29.93 -1.12 -2.61
CA GLN A 33 28.68 -0.90 -1.86
C GLN A 33 27.51 -0.85 -2.85
N LYS A 34 26.50 -1.70 -2.64
CA LYS A 34 25.23 -1.59 -3.36
C LYS A 34 24.45 -0.41 -2.79
N GLU A 35 24.21 0.63 -3.60
CA GLU A 35 23.41 1.81 -3.22
C GLU A 35 21.92 1.47 -2.99
N ALA A 36 21.47 0.29 -3.43
CA ALA A 36 20.11 -0.20 -3.24
C ALA A 36 20.08 -1.66 -2.76
N SER A 37 19.28 -1.93 -1.73
CA SER A 37 18.96 -3.29 -1.29
C SER A 37 17.66 -3.75 -1.92
N THR A 38 17.70 -4.85 -2.68
CA THR A 38 16.49 -5.44 -3.26
C THR A 38 15.92 -6.47 -2.30
N VAL A 39 14.69 -6.23 -1.82
CA VAL A 39 13.91 -7.20 -1.05
C VAL A 39 12.86 -7.81 -1.97
N PRO A 40 12.90 -9.12 -2.26
CA PRO A 40 11.90 -9.74 -3.12
C PRO A 40 10.54 -9.72 -2.41
N THR A 41 9.53 -9.20 -3.12
CA THR A 41 8.13 -9.19 -2.67
C THR A 41 7.34 -10.28 -3.38
N THR A 42 6.38 -10.89 -2.69
CA THR A 42 5.40 -11.80 -3.30
C THR A 42 3.98 -11.33 -2.98
N LEU A 43 2.99 -11.75 -3.76
CA LEU A 43 1.60 -11.59 -3.36
C LEU A 43 1.31 -12.54 -2.18
N GLY A 44 0.63 -12.04 -1.15
CA GLY A 44 0.28 -12.77 0.07
C GLY A 44 -0.82 -13.82 -0.10
N SER A 45 -1.00 -14.41 -1.29
CA SER A 45 -2.13 -15.29 -1.59
C SER A 45 -2.15 -16.56 -0.73
N SER A 46 -0.98 -17.05 -0.32
CA SER A 46 -0.86 -18.17 0.63
C SER A 46 -1.30 -17.81 2.05
N LEU A 47 -1.50 -16.53 2.33
CA LEU A 47 -1.92 -15.96 3.60
C LEU A 47 -3.33 -15.34 3.50
N ASP A 48 -4.11 -15.76 2.49
CA ASP A 48 -5.43 -15.21 2.18
C ASP A 48 -5.44 -13.67 1.98
N SER A 49 -4.31 -13.10 1.53
CA SER A 49 -4.16 -11.69 1.21
C SER A 49 -3.82 -11.47 -0.26
N LEU A 50 -4.24 -10.33 -0.81
CA LEU A 50 -3.88 -9.89 -2.17
C LEU A 50 -2.91 -8.70 -2.16
N GLN A 51 -2.34 -8.40 -1.00
CA GLN A 51 -1.31 -7.39 -0.82
C GLN A 51 0.09 -7.99 -1.04
N TYR A 52 1.07 -7.11 -1.24
CA TYR A 52 2.47 -7.52 -1.27
C TYR A 52 2.98 -7.81 0.13
N VAL A 53 3.70 -8.92 0.25
CA VAL A 53 4.32 -9.37 1.49
C VAL A 53 5.82 -9.54 1.32
N ILE A 54 6.52 -9.34 2.43
CA ILE A 54 7.94 -9.64 2.58
C ILE A 54 8.16 -10.43 3.85
N THR A 55 9.25 -11.17 3.86
CA THR A 55 9.71 -11.89 5.06
C THR A 55 10.89 -11.15 5.65
N ILE A 56 10.79 -10.82 6.94
CA ILE A 56 11.83 -10.13 7.71
C ILE A 56 12.04 -10.83 9.05
N SER A 57 13.27 -10.82 9.56
CA SER A 57 13.57 -11.43 10.85
C SER A 57 13.75 -10.38 11.94
N PHE A 58 13.15 -10.63 13.10
CA PHE A 58 13.18 -9.80 14.29
C PHE A 58 13.97 -10.47 15.42
N GLY A 59 14.67 -9.66 16.21
CA GLY A 59 15.29 -10.14 17.45
C GLY A 59 16.56 -10.99 17.30
N THR A 60 17.01 -11.53 18.41
CA THR A 60 18.21 -12.41 18.47
C THR A 60 18.01 -13.51 19.51
N PRO A 61 17.91 -14.80 19.11
CA PRO A 61 18.06 -15.31 17.74
C PRO A 61 16.99 -14.78 16.77
N PRO A 62 17.24 -14.80 15.45
CA PRO A 62 16.29 -14.28 14.46
C PRO A 62 14.96 -15.04 14.47
N ASP A 63 13.87 -14.34 14.72
CA ASP A 63 12.49 -14.83 14.61
C ASP A 63 11.86 -14.26 13.34
N THR A 64 11.38 -15.12 12.44
CA THR A 64 11.02 -14.73 11.08
C THR A 64 9.52 -14.48 10.98
N GLN A 65 9.15 -13.31 10.48
CA GLN A 65 7.78 -12.85 10.35
C GLN A 65 7.51 -12.40 8.92
N THR A 66 6.31 -12.68 8.43
CA THR A 66 5.80 -12.19 7.16
C THR A 66 4.96 -10.94 7.41
N VAL A 67 5.34 -9.85 6.76
CA VAL A 67 4.70 -8.54 6.93
C VAL A 67 4.19 -8.00 5.60
N LEU A 68 3.15 -7.18 5.69
CA LEU A 68 2.56 -6.47 4.57
C LEU A 68 3.40 -5.23 4.26
N ILE A 69 3.53 -4.88 2.98
CA ILE A 69 4.03 -3.55 2.57
C ILE A 69 2.82 -2.65 2.39
N ASP A 70 2.73 -1.63 3.25
CA ASP A 70 1.64 -0.67 3.29
C ASP A 70 2.23 0.75 3.28
N THR A 71 1.96 1.50 2.21
CA THR A 71 2.45 2.88 2.03
C THR A 71 1.48 3.93 2.57
N ASP A 72 0.31 3.51 3.08
CA ASP A 72 -0.70 4.39 3.70
C ASP A 72 -0.59 4.42 5.24
N SER A 73 0.50 3.92 5.81
CA SER A 73 0.75 3.98 7.25
C SER A 73 2.21 4.30 7.60
N ASP A 74 2.39 4.96 8.75
CA ASP A 74 3.68 5.38 9.31
C ASP A 74 4.19 4.44 10.42
N VAL A 75 3.56 3.27 10.56
CA VAL A 75 3.86 2.31 11.64
C VAL A 75 4.20 0.94 11.07
N SER A 76 5.41 0.48 11.35
CA SER A 76 5.78 -0.93 11.20
C SER A 76 5.53 -1.68 12.50
N TRP A 77 4.77 -2.77 12.45
CA TRP A 77 4.43 -3.55 13.64
C TRP A 77 4.23 -5.03 13.32
N VAL A 78 4.38 -5.88 14.35
CA VAL A 78 4.00 -7.30 14.37
C VAL A 78 3.24 -7.57 15.67
N GLN A 79 2.41 -8.62 15.70
CA GLN A 79 1.73 -9.01 16.95
C GLN A 79 2.71 -9.74 17.89
N CYS A 80 2.75 -9.32 19.15
CA CYS A 80 3.63 -9.88 20.18
C CYS A 80 2.86 -10.63 21.28
N VAL A 81 3.46 -11.64 21.91
CA VAL A 81 2.91 -12.21 23.16
C VAL A 81 3.25 -11.37 24.40
N PRO A 82 2.38 -11.33 25.42
CA PRO A 82 0.99 -11.79 25.40
C PRO A 82 0.11 -10.80 24.60
N CYS A 83 -0.75 -11.34 23.75
CA CYS A 83 -1.67 -10.54 22.96
C CYS A 83 -3.11 -10.72 23.49
N LEU A 84 -3.73 -9.60 23.90
CA LEU A 84 -5.08 -9.59 24.49
C LEU A 84 -6.18 -9.52 23.43
N GLN A 85 -5.91 -8.84 22.31
CA GLN A 85 -6.83 -8.69 21.19
C GLN A 85 -6.03 -8.87 19.90
N CYS A 86 -6.02 -10.11 19.40
CA CYS A 86 -5.23 -10.48 18.23
C CYS A 86 -6.12 -10.66 17.02
N HIS A 87 -5.64 -10.24 15.85
CA HIS A 87 -6.20 -10.72 14.61
C HIS A 87 -5.62 -12.11 14.27
N PRO A 88 -6.36 -12.93 13.51
CA PRO A 88 -5.79 -14.14 12.94
C PRO A 88 -4.55 -13.80 12.10
N GLN A 89 -3.46 -14.54 12.30
CA GLN A 89 -2.27 -14.49 11.47
C GLN A 89 -1.71 -15.90 11.30
N ALA A 90 -0.99 -16.14 10.20
CA ALA A 90 -0.40 -17.44 9.91
C ALA A 90 0.87 -17.71 10.73
N ASP A 91 1.74 -16.71 10.82
CA ASP A 91 3.00 -16.83 11.54
C ASP A 91 2.76 -16.79 13.06
N PRO A 92 3.62 -17.42 13.89
CA PRO A 92 3.56 -17.28 15.33
C PRO A 92 3.72 -15.82 15.77
N LEU A 93 3.11 -15.48 16.91
CA LEU A 93 3.32 -14.18 17.53
C LEU A 93 4.78 -14.03 17.97
N PHE A 94 5.38 -12.86 17.75
CA PHE A 94 6.74 -12.57 18.22
C PHE A 94 6.77 -12.63 19.75
N ASP A 95 7.75 -13.33 20.33
CA ASP A 95 7.98 -13.34 21.78
C ASP A 95 9.15 -12.40 22.13
N PRO A 96 8.87 -11.19 22.66
CA PRO A 96 9.93 -10.26 23.01
C PRO A 96 10.87 -10.79 24.10
N SER A 97 10.40 -11.68 24.98
CA SER A 97 11.20 -12.27 26.06
C SER A 97 12.22 -13.29 25.55
N SER A 98 12.00 -13.83 24.35
CA SER A 98 12.90 -14.77 23.69
C SER A 98 14.06 -14.09 22.94
N SER A 99 13.99 -12.77 22.76
CA SER A 99 14.96 -12.00 21.99
C SER A 99 15.90 -11.19 22.89
N SER A 100 17.18 -11.52 22.85
CA SER A 100 18.25 -10.81 23.57
C SER A 100 18.49 -9.38 23.08
N THR A 101 17.99 -9.02 21.90
CA THR A 101 18.09 -7.68 21.31
C THR A 101 16.80 -6.88 21.41
N TYR A 102 15.73 -7.46 21.98
CA TYR A 102 14.53 -6.71 22.29
C TYR A 102 14.78 -5.72 23.44
N SER A 103 14.37 -4.48 23.25
CA SER A 103 14.48 -3.43 24.27
C SER A 103 13.24 -2.54 24.21
N PRO A 104 12.36 -2.59 25.23
CA PRO A 104 11.21 -1.69 25.28
C PRO A 104 11.64 -0.28 25.68
N PHE A 105 10.90 0.73 25.21
CA PHE A 105 11.09 2.10 25.69
C PHE A 105 10.73 2.18 27.18
N SER A 106 11.64 2.72 27.99
CA SER A 106 11.32 3.04 29.38
C SER A 106 10.33 4.22 29.44
N CYS A 107 9.53 4.25 30.51
CA CYS A 107 8.60 5.33 30.79
C CYS A 107 9.29 6.71 30.88
N SER A 108 10.56 6.73 31.32
CA SER A 108 11.37 7.95 31.43
C SER A 108 12.17 8.29 30.17
N SER A 109 12.07 7.48 29.12
CA SER A 109 12.79 7.75 27.87
C SER A 109 12.24 9.01 27.19
N VAL A 110 13.13 9.78 26.56
CA VAL A 110 12.73 10.97 25.79
C VAL A 110 11.71 10.60 24.71
N ALA A 111 11.88 9.45 24.05
CA ALA A 111 10.94 8.94 23.06
C ALA A 111 9.52 8.77 23.64
N CYS A 112 9.39 8.19 24.84
CA CYS A 112 8.09 8.03 25.49
C CYS A 112 7.46 9.39 25.86
N LEU A 113 8.26 10.32 26.37
CA LEU A 113 7.81 11.65 26.81
C LEU A 113 7.39 12.56 25.64
N LEU A 114 7.82 12.27 24.42
CA LEU A 114 7.44 13.01 23.21
C LEU A 114 6.10 12.57 22.62
N LEU A 115 5.51 11.47 23.10
CA LEU A 115 4.22 11.00 22.64
C LEU A 115 3.09 11.88 23.17
N ASN A 116 2.15 12.25 22.29
CA ASN A 116 0.98 13.03 22.68
C ASN A 116 0.07 12.30 23.68
N GLU A 117 -0.01 10.97 23.57
CA GLU A 117 -0.75 10.09 24.48
C GLU A 117 0.10 8.86 24.78
N PHE A 118 0.56 8.73 26.03
CA PHE A 118 1.26 7.55 26.52
C PHE A 118 0.80 7.17 27.93
N GLY A 119 0.95 5.90 28.28
CA GLY A 119 0.80 5.37 29.63
C GLY A 119 2.07 4.66 30.05
N CYS A 120 2.12 4.17 31.28
CA CYS A 120 3.23 3.35 31.75
C CYS A 120 2.73 2.13 32.49
N SER A 121 3.32 0.98 32.18
CA SER A 121 3.06 -0.29 32.87
C SER A 121 4.40 -0.93 33.16
N SER A 122 4.66 -1.28 34.43
CA SER A 122 5.94 -1.87 34.87
C SER A 122 7.17 -1.12 34.38
N SER A 123 7.15 0.22 34.42
CA SER A 123 8.19 1.13 33.91
C SER A 123 8.43 1.10 32.40
N GLN A 124 7.62 0.38 31.63
CA GLN A 124 7.62 0.37 30.18
C GLN A 124 6.61 1.37 29.64
N CYS A 125 7.01 2.09 28.60
CA CYS A 125 6.15 3.01 27.87
C CYS A 125 5.04 2.23 27.16
N GLN A 126 3.79 2.60 27.42
CA GLN A 126 2.63 2.13 26.69
C GLN A 126 2.20 3.26 25.77
N TYR A 127 2.00 2.96 24.49
CA TYR A 127 1.65 3.98 23.52
C TYR A 127 0.53 3.47 22.62
N THR A 128 -0.26 4.41 22.13
CA THR A 128 -1.22 4.15 21.07
C THR A 128 -0.84 5.04 19.91
N VAL A 129 -0.52 4.44 18.78
CA VAL A 129 -0.34 5.24 17.57
C VAL A 129 -1.73 5.57 17.04
N ARG A 130 -2.12 6.83 17.14
CA ARG A 130 -3.34 7.37 16.54
C ARG A 130 -2.93 8.21 15.34
N SER A 131 -3.05 7.67 14.13
CA SER A 131 -2.92 8.46 12.91
C SER A 131 -4.08 9.47 12.86
N ARG A 132 -3.82 10.72 13.26
CA ARG A 132 -4.81 11.82 13.23
C ARG A 132 -4.32 13.06 12.48
N ARG A 133 -3.23 12.96 11.73
CA ARG A 133 -2.73 14.00 10.84
C ARG A 133 -2.06 13.32 9.64
N ILE A 134 -2.39 13.75 8.42
CA ILE A 134 -1.82 13.19 7.19
C ILE A 134 -0.80 14.16 6.58
N PRO A 135 0.46 14.19 7.06
CA PRO A 135 1.61 14.65 6.28
C PRO A 135 2.45 13.49 5.74
N THR A 136 2.06 12.23 5.96
CA THR A 136 2.88 11.04 5.66
C THR A 136 2.38 10.22 4.47
N TYR A 137 1.24 10.57 3.85
CA TYR A 137 0.76 9.84 2.69
C TYR A 137 1.44 10.31 1.41
N TYR A 138 1.68 9.36 0.51
CA TYR A 138 2.19 9.61 -0.83
C TYR A 138 1.06 10.09 -1.74
N PHE A 139 0.72 11.37 -1.59
CA PHE A 139 -0.27 12.02 -2.43
C PHE A 139 0.23 12.16 -3.88
N VAL A 140 -0.69 11.90 -4.80
CA VAL A 140 -0.54 12.19 -6.22
C VAL A 140 -1.70 13.05 -6.68
N VAL A 141 -1.42 13.97 -7.61
CA VAL A 141 -2.46 14.83 -8.18
C VAL A 141 -3.02 14.15 -9.41
N LEU A 142 -4.05 13.33 -9.21
CA LEU A 142 -4.84 12.75 -10.30
C LEU A 142 -5.80 13.83 -10.84
N GLU A 143 -5.73 14.13 -12.13
CA GLU A 143 -6.57 15.15 -12.79
C GLU A 143 -7.66 14.53 -13.66
N GLY A 144 -7.46 13.28 -14.11
CA GLY A 144 -8.42 12.61 -14.98
C GLY A 144 -8.15 11.11 -15.14
N ILE A 145 -9.09 10.45 -15.80
CA ILE A 145 -8.99 9.04 -16.18
C ILE A 145 -9.47 8.92 -17.62
N THR A 146 -8.81 8.09 -18.42
CA THR A 146 -9.31 7.72 -19.74
C THR A 146 -10.07 6.39 -19.67
N GLY A 147 -11.21 6.32 -20.34
CA GLY A 147 -11.96 5.08 -20.55
C GLY A 147 -12.01 4.77 -22.04
N ASN A 148 -11.52 3.60 -22.44
CA ASN A 148 -11.39 3.23 -23.86
C ASN A 148 -10.55 4.25 -24.66
N GLY A 149 -9.48 4.76 -24.04
CA GLY A 149 -8.56 5.73 -24.65
C GLY A 149 -9.09 7.17 -24.77
N GLN A 150 -10.31 7.44 -24.29
CA GLN A 150 -10.89 8.78 -24.29
C GLN A 150 -10.95 9.34 -22.87
N LEU A 151 -10.57 10.60 -22.69
CA LEU A 151 -10.69 11.30 -21.40
C LEU A 151 -12.17 11.36 -21.00
N LEU A 152 -12.49 10.91 -19.79
CA LEU A 152 -13.84 10.94 -19.24
C LEU A 152 -14.24 12.37 -18.87
N ASP A 153 -15.52 12.71 -19.02
CA ASP A 153 -16.07 14.03 -18.67
C ASP A 153 -16.27 14.17 -17.15
N VAL A 154 -15.15 14.23 -16.44
CA VAL A 154 -15.10 14.36 -14.98
C VAL A 154 -14.27 15.59 -14.64
N ALA A 155 -14.85 16.53 -13.89
CA ALA A 155 -14.12 17.72 -13.47
C ALA A 155 -12.93 17.34 -12.56
N PRO A 156 -11.73 17.92 -12.76
CA PRO A 156 -10.56 17.66 -11.91
C PRO A 156 -10.82 17.88 -10.40
N SER A 157 -11.76 18.78 -10.07
CA SER A 157 -12.20 19.05 -8.70
C SER A 157 -12.79 17.83 -7.98
N VAL A 158 -13.29 16.84 -8.71
CA VAL A 158 -13.79 15.58 -8.15
C VAL A 158 -12.64 14.77 -7.55
N PHE A 159 -11.50 14.69 -8.25
CA PHE A 159 -10.32 13.97 -7.77
C PHE A 159 -9.60 14.73 -6.64
N SER A 160 -9.56 16.06 -6.72
CA SER A 160 -8.89 16.88 -5.70
C SER A 160 -9.69 17.07 -4.41
N ALA A 161 -10.98 16.70 -4.37
CA ALA A 161 -11.84 16.98 -3.23
C ALA A 161 -11.41 16.22 -1.95
N GLY A 162 -11.05 14.94 -2.12
CA GLY A 162 -10.43 14.12 -1.07
C GLY A 162 -8.90 13.97 -1.25
N GLY A 163 -8.38 14.30 -2.43
CA GLY A 163 -7.01 13.94 -2.84
C GLY A 163 -6.93 12.47 -3.27
N THR A 164 -5.78 12.06 -3.80
CA THR A 164 -5.49 10.68 -4.20
C THR A 164 -4.13 10.25 -3.66
N ILE A 165 -4.03 9.03 -3.13
CA ILE A 165 -2.78 8.45 -2.62
C ILE A 165 -2.36 7.22 -3.41
N LEU A 166 -1.08 6.91 -3.41
CA LEU A 166 -0.54 5.61 -3.81
C LEU A 166 -0.46 4.68 -2.60
N ASP A 167 -1.16 3.55 -2.67
CA ASP A 167 -1.26 2.61 -1.55
C ASP A 167 -1.04 1.16 -2.01
N SER A 168 0.10 0.57 -1.63
CA SER A 168 0.40 -0.84 -1.88
C SER A 168 -0.40 -1.82 -1.00
N GLY A 169 -0.92 -1.34 0.14
CA GLY A 169 -1.79 -2.07 1.07
C GLY A 169 -3.24 -2.17 0.61
N THR A 170 -3.69 -1.31 -0.31
CA THR A 170 -5.01 -1.46 -0.94
C THR A 170 -4.92 -2.32 -2.19
N ILE A 171 -5.87 -3.25 -2.38
CA ILE A 171 -5.84 -4.19 -3.52
C ILE A 171 -6.17 -3.48 -4.83
N ILE A 172 -7.31 -2.78 -4.89
CA ILE A 172 -7.81 -2.14 -6.11
C ILE A 172 -8.03 -0.64 -5.92
N THR A 173 -7.95 0.12 -7.00
CA THR A 173 -8.13 1.56 -6.97
C THR A 173 -9.54 1.95 -6.50
N ARG A 174 -9.59 2.90 -5.57
CA ARG A 174 -10.81 3.49 -5.03
C ARG A 174 -10.95 4.91 -5.53
N LEU A 175 -12.10 5.20 -6.15
CA LEU A 175 -12.37 6.50 -6.78
C LEU A 175 -13.55 7.21 -6.11
N PRO A 176 -13.60 8.54 -6.17
CA PRO A 176 -14.85 9.28 -6.00
C PRO A 176 -16.00 8.62 -6.79
N PRO A 177 -17.18 8.38 -6.20
CA PRO A 177 -18.33 7.80 -6.90
C PRO A 177 -18.65 8.43 -8.24
N THR A 178 -18.53 9.77 -8.38
CA THR A 178 -18.77 10.47 -9.65
C THR A 178 -17.79 10.03 -10.74
N ALA A 179 -16.49 9.95 -10.43
CA ALA A 179 -15.48 9.49 -11.37
C ALA A 179 -15.63 8.00 -11.70
N TYR A 180 -15.94 7.19 -10.69
CA TYR A 180 -16.14 5.75 -10.87
C TYR A 180 -17.34 5.44 -11.78
N ALA A 181 -18.43 6.19 -11.66
CA ALA A 181 -19.63 5.99 -12.45
C ALA A 181 -19.35 6.19 -13.96
N GLU A 182 -18.62 7.25 -14.32
CA GLU A 182 -18.21 7.50 -15.71
C GLU A 182 -17.29 6.40 -16.23
N LEU A 183 -16.29 5.99 -15.45
CA LEU A 183 -15.38 4.91 -15.85
C LEU A 183 -16.12 3.58 -16.04
N SER A 184 -16.96 3.19 -15.07
CA SER A 184 -17.76 1.96 -15.13
C SER A 184 -18.70 1.97 -16.34
N SER A 185 -19.35 3.11 -16.61
CA SER A 185 -20.25 3.28 -17.75
C SER A 185 -19.52 3.12 -19.09
N ALA A 186 -18.42 3.87 -19.28
CA ALA A 186 -17.59 3.79 -20.49
C ALA A 186 -17.01 2.38 -20.69
N PHE A 187 -16.55 1.74 -19.61
CA PHE A 187 -16.01 0.39 -19.67
C PHE A 187 -17.07 -0.64 -20.05
N LYS A 188 -18.27 -0.58 -19.45
CA LYS A 188 -19.41 -1.43 -19.82
C LYS A 188 -19.81 -1.25 -21.29
N ALA A 189 -19.84 -0.02 -21.78
CA ALA A 189 -20.15 0.27 -23.17
C ALA A 189 -19.10 -0.31 -24.15
N ALA A 190 -17.83 -0.34 -23.76
CA ALA A 190 -16.77 -0.94 -24.57
C ALA A 190 -16.69 -2.47 -24.47
N MET A 191 -17.33 -3.06 -23.45
CA MET A 191 -17.29 -4.50 -23.15
C MET A 191 -18.57 -5.26 -23.55
N VAL A 192 -19.47 -4.64 -24.34
CA VAL A 192 -20.80 -5.19 -24.69
C VAL A 192 -20.79 -6.57 -25.34
N GLN A 193 -19.66 -6.98 -25.92
CA GLN A 193 -19.48 -8.31 -26.51
C GLN A 193 -19.35 -9.43 -25.46
N TYR A 194 -19.09 -9.09 -24.21
CA TYR A 194 -18.93 -10.03 -23.11
C TYR A 194 -20.19 -10.01 -22.22
N PRO A 195 -20.77 -11.18 -21.87
CA PRO A 195 -21.91 -11.24 -20.97
C PRO A 195 -21.56 -10.64 -19.61
N ALA A 196 -22.47 -9.83 -19.06
CA ALA A 196 -22.33 -9.33 -17.69
C ALA A 196 -22.44 -10.49 -16.69
N ALA A 197 -21.61 -10.45 -15.64
CA ALA A 197 -21.66 -11.39 -14.52
C ALA A 197 -22.19 -10.70 -13.26
N PRO A 198 -22.74 -11.45 -12.29
CA PRO A 198 -23.16 -10.89 -11.01
C PRO A 198 -22.02 -10.18 -10.28
N PRO A 199 -22.31 -9.08 -9.55
CA PRO A 199 -21.33 -8.38 -8.74
C PRO A 199 -20.80 -9.27 -7.62
N ARG A 200 -19.57 -9.01 -7.15
CA ARG A 200 -18.88 -9.80 -6.12
C ARG A 200 -18.21 -8.88 -5.11
N SER A 201 -18.69 -8.89 -3.87
CA SER A 201 -18.13 -8.05 -2.79
C SER A 201 -18.07 -6.58 -3.22
N LEU A 202 -16.87 -6.01 -3.30
CA LEU A 202 -16.58 -4.65 -3.74
C LEU A 202 -16.78 -4.41 -5.25
N PHE A 203 -16.72 -5.46 -6.07
CA PHE A 203 -16.76 -5.35 -7.52
C PHE A 203 -18.19 -5.33 -8.04
N ASP A 204 -18.58 -4.26 -8.75
CA ASP A 204 -19.94 -4.12 -9.31
C ASP A 204 -20.01 -4.20 -10.85
N THR A 205 -18.84 -4.27 -11.51
CA THR A 205 -18.70 -4.25 -12.97
C THR A 205 -17.94 -5.49 -13.39
N CYS A 206 -18.67 -6.59 -13.60
CA CYS A 206 -18.11 -7.92 -13.82
C CYS A 206 -18.63 -8.53 -15.12
N PHE A 207 -17.81 -9.39 -15.73
CA PHE A 207 -18.09 -10.07 -17.00
C PHE A 207 -17.76 -11.56 -16.92
N GLU A 208 -18.41 -12.34 -17.77
CA GLU A 208 -18.14 -13.77 -17.93
C GLU A 208 -17.17 -13.99 -19.09
N PHE A 209 -16.06 -14.68 -18.80
CA PHE A 209 -15.02 -14.99 -19.78
C PHE A 209 -14.84 -16.50 -20.01
N THR A 210 -15.65 -17.34 -19.35
CA THR A 210 -15.58 -18.79 -19.47
C THR A 210 -15.70 -19.23 -20.93
N GLY A 211 -14.75 -20.03 -21.39
CA GLY A 211 -14.73 -20.56 -22.76
C GLY A 211 -14.12 -19.62 -23.80
N LEU A 212 -13.68 -18.42 -23.42
CA LEU A 212 -12.95 -17.53 -24.31
C LEU A 212 -11.45 -17.84 -24.29
N THR A 213 -10.83 -17.83 -25.47
CA THR A 213 -9.38 -18.03 -25.64
C THR A 213 -8.59 -16.72 -25.59
N SER A 214 -9.26 -15.60 -25.82
CA SER A 214 -8.67 -14.26 -25.73
C SER A 214 -9.75 -13.25 -25.29
N VAL A 215 -9.34 -12.28 -24.48
CA VAL A 215 -10.18 -11.17 -24.02
C VAL A 215 -9.50 -9.88 -24.45
N THR A 216 -10.24 -9.01 -25.12
CA THR A 216 -9.77 -7.67 -25.47
C THR A 216 -10.26 -6.72 -24.38
N VAL A 217 -9.32 -6.15 -23.64
CA VAL A 217 -9.62 -5.21 -22.56
C VAL A 217 -9.50 -3.79 -23.09
N PRO A 218 -10.54 -2.94 -22.98
CA PRO A 218 -10.45 -1.54 -23.35
C PRO A 218 -9.35 -0.83 -22.55
N PRO A 219 -8.52 0.01 -23.19
CA PRO A 219 -7.45 0.71 -22.49
C PRO A 219 -8.02 1.71 -21.48
N VAL A 220 -7.36 1.79 -20.33
CA VAL A 220 -7.66 2.73 -19.25
C VAL A 220 -6.33 3.34 -18.82
N SER A 221 -6.30 4.67 -18.69
CA SER A 221 -5.11 5.41 -18.28
C SER A 221 -5.43 6.37 -17.15
N LEU A 222 -4.46 6.57 -16.26
CA LEU A 222 -4.50 7.58 -15.20
C LEU A 222 -3.79 8.83 -15.68
N VAL A 223 -4.44 9.99 -15.56
CA VAL A 223 -3.91 11.29 -16.01
C VAL A 223 -3.56 12.12 -14.78
N PHE A 224 -2.28 12.42 -14.62
CA PHE A 224 -1.74 13.17 -13.49
C PHE A 224 -1.40 14.61 -13.88
N SER A 225 -1.33 15.46 -12.87
CA SER A 225 -0.88 16.84 -13.04
C SER A 225 0.50 16.92 -13.67
N GLY A 226 0.72 17.97 -14.47
CA GLY A 226 1.90 18.10 -15.32
C GLY A 226 1.81 17.32 -16.64
N GLY A 227 0.67 16.68 -16.92
CA GLY A 227 0.39 16.00 -18.19
C GLY A 227 0.95 14.59 -18.31
N ALA A 228 1.43 14.00 -17.20
CA ALA A 228 1.86 12.61 -17.17
C ALA A 228 0.65 11.68 -17.31
N VAL A 229 0.75 10.68 -18.18
CA VAL A 229 -0.29 9.68 -18.42
C VAL A 229 0.30 8.30 -18.19
N VAL A 230 -0.37 7.50 -17.36
CA VAL A 230 0.02 6.11 -17.08
C VAL A 230 -1.03 5.19 -17.68
N ASP A 231 -0.68 4.51 -18.76
CA ASP A 231 -1.53 3.50 -19.41
C ASP A 231 -1.48 2.19 -18.64
N LEU A 232 -2.60 1.74 -18.09
CA LEU A 232 -2.62 0.55 -17.25
C LEU A 232 -2.48 -0.73 -18.08
N ASP A 233 -1.71 -1.69 -17.55
CA ASP A 233 -1.69 -3.05 -18.07
C ASP A 233 -3.09 -3.69 -17.97
N PRO A 234 -3.51 -4.57 -18.90
CA PRO A 234 -4.81 -5.25 -18.82
C PRO A 234 -5.07 -5.95 -17.47
N ASN A 235 -4.03 -6.47 -16.81
CA ASN A 235 -4.14 -7.10 -15.48
C ASN A 235 -4.32 -6.06 -14.35
N GLY A 236 -4.02 -4.79 -14.62
CA GLY A 236 -4.35 -3.64 -13.78
C GLY A 236 -5.75 -3.07 -14.05
N ILE A 237 -6.42 -3.49 -15.13
CA ILE A 237 -7.76 -3.03 -15.50
C ILE A 237 -8.82 -4.06 -15.11
N ILE A 238 -8.58 -5.34 -15.36
CA ILE A 238 -9.47 -6.44 -14.98
C ILE A 238 -8.81 -7.32 -13.93
N PHE A 239 -9.52 -7.53 -12.82
CA PHE A 239 -9.11 -8.43 -11.75
C PHE A 239 -10.24 -9.41 -11.42
N ASN A 240 -9.96 -10.71 -11.49
CA ASN A 240 -10.94 -11.78 -11.25
C ASN A 240 -12.26 -11.65 -12.05
N GLY A 241 -12.18 -11.19 -13.29
CA GLY A 241 -13.33 -11.04 -14.19
C GLY A 241 -14.09 -9.72 -14.04
N CYS A 242 -13.64 -8.81 -13.17
CA CYS A 242 -14.29 -7.53 -12.92
C CYS A 242 -13.35 -6.35 -13.16
N LEU A 243 -13.91 -5.18 -13.45
CA LEU A 243 -13.16 -3.92 -13.45
C LEU A 243 -12.49 -3.73 -12.09
N ALA A 244 -11.17 -3.54 -12.09
CA ALA A 244 -10.33 -3.45 -10.89
C ALA A 244 -10.40 -2.06 -10.23
N PHE A 245 -11.60 -1.48 -10.18
CA PHE A 245 -11.87 -0.18 -9.57
C PHE A 245 -13.16 -0.28 -8.76
N ALA A 246 -13.32 0.56 -7.75
CA ALA A 246 -14.58 0.67 -7.03
C ALA A 246 -14.82 2.07 -6.46
N ALA A 247 -16.09 2.43 -6.32
CA ALA A 247 -16.47 3.67 -5.69
C ALA A 247 -16.11 3.72 -4.19
N ASN A 248 -15.74 4.91 -3.74
CA ASN A 248 -15.72 5.29 -2.34
C ASN A 248 -17.15 5.52 -1.79
N ARG A 249 -17.24 5.92 -0.52
CA ARG A 249 -18.53 6.27 0.10
C ARG A 249 -19.10 7.58 -0.45
N ASP A 250 -18.26 8.57 -0.68
CA ASP A 250 -18.61 9.88 -1.23
C ASP A 250 -17.43 10.50 -1.99
N ASP A 251 -17.67 11.58 -2.74
CA ASP A 251 -16.64 12.21 -3.58
C ASP A 251 -15.56 12.95 -2.79
N ARG A 252 -15.75 13.16 -1.48
CA ARG A 252 -14.74 13.80 -0.61
C ARG A 252 -13.88 12.78 0.11
N SER A 253 -14.19 11.50 -0.03
CA SER A 253 -13.37 10.41 0.47
C SER A 253 -12.04 10.37 -0.28
N LEU A 254 -10.98 10.03 0.43
CA LEU A 254 -9.64 9.88 -0.13
C LEU A 254 -9.66 8.87 -1.29
N GLY A 255 -9.20 9.29 -2.47
CA GLY A 255 -8.94 8.41 -3.60
C GLY A 255 -7.69 7.57 -3.33
N ILE A 256 -7.66 6.33 -3.82
CA ILE A 256 -6.55 5.41 -3.58
C ILE A 256 -6.20 4.72 -4.89
N ILE A 257 -4.93 4.78 -5.32
CA ILE A 257 -4.40 3.94 -6.38
C ILE A 257 -3.83 2.68 -5.74
N GLY A 258 -4.58 1.58 -5.86
CA GLY A 258 -4.25 0.30 -5.22
C GLY A 258 -3.16 -0.47 -5.96
N ASN A 259 -2.66 -1.53 -5.31
CA ASN A 259 -1.55 -2.31 -5.80
C ASN A 259 -1.80 -2.94 -7.17
N VAL A 260 -3.04 -3.33 -7.51
CA VAL A 260 -3.37 -3.90 -8.83
C VAL A 260 -3.03 -2.92 -9.96
N GLN A 261 -3.28 -1.63 -9.78
CA GLN A 261 -2.97 -0.59 -10.77
C GLN A 261 -1.49 -0.20 -10.78
N GLN A 262 -0.76 -0.47 -9.70
CA GLN A 262 0.69 -0.25 -9.62
C GLN A 262 1.50 -1.40 -10.26
N ARG A 263 0.88 -2.55 -10.53
CA ARG A 263 1.56 -3.71 -11.14
C ARG A 263 2.13 -3.34 -12.50
N THR A 264 3.26 -3.95 -12.85
CA THR A 264 4.02 -3.72 -14.10
C THR A 264 4.74 -2.37 -14.21
N PHE A 265 4.60 -1.50 -13.20
CA PHE A 265 5.36 -0.27 -13.08
C PHE A 265 6.41 -0.37 -11.98
N GLU A 266 7.52 0.33 -12.17
CA GLU A 266 8.42 0.70 -11.09
C GLU A 266 7.87 1.95 -10.43
N VAL A 267 7.51 1.86 -9.16
CA VAL A 267 7.03 2.99 -8.36
C VAL A 267 8.15 3.39 -7.41
N LEU A 268 8.69 4.58 -7.63
CA LEU A 268 9.69 5.19 -6.76
C LEU A 268 9.00 6.14 -5.78
N TYR A 269 9.22 5.89 -4.50
CA TYR A 269 8.85 6.79 -3.41
C TYR A 269 10.13 7.51 -2.96
N ASP A 270 10.26 8.79 -3.29
CA ASP A 270 11.41 9.67 -2.99
C ASP A 270 11.02 10.74 -1.96
#